data_AF-A0A7R9RHJ8-F1
#
_entry.id   AF-A0A7R9RHJ8-F1
#
_cell.length_a   1.000
_cell.length_b   1.000
_cell.length_c   1.000
_cell.angle_alpha   90.00
_cell.angle_beta   90.00
_cell.angle_gamma   90.00
#
_symmetry.space_group_name_H-M   'P 1'
#
loop_
_entity.id
_entity.type
_entity.pdbx_description
1 polymer ?
#
loop_
_entity_poly.entity_id
_entity_poly.type
_entity_poly.pdbx_seq_one_letter_code
_entity_poly.pdbx_strand_id
1 'polypeptide(L)'
;KEELPKEALQTATFLMTMNCLFDVFNVNSHSKLDCFKPYEGNEEDLTKLEASREWVNSWKFVNYKGKSRILPCQEGWLLNINALKQLFN
;
A
#
# COMPACT_ATOMS: atom_id res chain seq x y z
N LYS A 1 20.15 3.57 27.77
CA LYS A 1 18.98 3.62 26.88
C LYS A 1 19.50 3.32 25.49
N GLU A 2 19.09 2.22 24.87
CA GLU A 2 19.44 1.96 23.48
C GLU A 2 18.74 2.99 22.60
N GLU A 3 19.49 3.66 21.72
CA GLU A 3 18.91 4.56 20.73
C GLU A 3 18.24 3.75 19.62
N LEU A 4 17.03 4.18 19.23
CA LEU A 4 16.32 3.58 18.12
C LEU A 4 17.11 3.80 16.81
N PRO A 5 17.21 2.78 15.93
CA PRO A 5 17.83 2.93 14.62
C PRO A 5 17.22 4.10 13.84
N LYS A 6 18.03 4.82 13.06
CA LYS A 6 17.56 5.97 12.25
C LYS A 6 16.45 5.58 11.27
N GLU A 7 16.49 4.33 10.81
CA GLU A 7 15.57 3.75 9.85
C GLU A 7 14.31 3.17 10.54
N ALA A 8 14.25 3.13 11.87
CA ALA A 8 13.13 2.51 12.61
C ALA A 8 11.80 3.21 12.31
N LEU A 9 11.80 4.56 12.30
CA LEU A 9 10.60 5.33 11.97
C LEU A 9 10.18 5.12 10.52
N GLN A 10 11.13 5.10 9.58
CA GLN A 10 10.84 4.87 8.16
C GLN A 10 10.25 3.48 7.93
N THR A 11 10.81 2.47 8.61
CA THR A 11 10.33 1.09 8.55
C THR A 11 8.94 0.96 9.16
N ALA A 12 8.70 1.58 10.31
CA ALA A 12 7.38 1.57 10.95
C ALA A 12 6.31 2.22 10.06
N THR A 13 6.62 3.37 9.46
CA THR A 13 5.73 4.04 8.50
C THR A 13 5.46 3.15 7.29
N PHE A 14 6.50 2.53 6.71
CA PHE A 14 6.33 1.64 5.57
C PHE A 14 5.43 0.44 5.91
N LEU A 15 5.67 -0.22 7.05
CA LEU A 15 4.88 -1.37 7.50
C LEU A 15 3.42 -0.98 7.76
N MET A 16 3.19 0.18 8.37
CA MET A 16 1.84 0.68 8.63
C MET A 16 1.10 0.94 7.31
N THR A 17 1.72 1.61 6.33
CA THR A 17 1.11 1.85 5.02
C THR A 17 0.88 0.56 4.25
N MET A 18 1.80 -0.41 4.31
CA MET A 18 1.59 -1.75 3.73
C MET A 18 0.40 -2.47 4.35
N ASN A 19 0.28 -2.44 5.68
CA ASN A 19 -0.81 -3.10 6.40
C ASN A 19 -2.17 -2.47 6.03
N CYS A 20 -2.22 -1.14 6.04
CA CYS A 20 -3.36 -0.37 5.54
C CYS A 20 -3.80 -0.79 4.12
N LEU A 21 -2.84 -0.87 3.19
CA LEU A 21 -3.13 -1.27 1.81
C LEU A 21 -3.63 -2.72 1.74
N PHE A 22 -3.04 -3.62 2.51
CA PHE A 22 -3.46 -5.02 2.56
C PHE A 22 -4.89 -5.17 3.10
N ASP A 23 -5.24 -4.39 4.12
CA ASP A 23 -6.57 -4.36 4.70
C ASP A 23 -7.60 -3.96 3.65
N VAL A 24 -7.37 -2.94 2.83
CA VAL A 24 -8.30 -2.52 1.75
C VAL A 24 -8.78 -3.71 0.89
N PHE A 25 -7.90 -4.67 0.59
CA PHE A 25 -8.24 -5.83 -0.23
C PHE A 25 -8.80 -7.02 0.56
N ASN A 26 -8.63 -7.07 1.88
CA ASN A 26 -8.93 -8.24 2.71
C ASN A 26 -9.86 -7.96 3.89
N VAL A 27 -10.36 -6.73 4.04
CA VAL A 27 -11.35 -6.42 5.07
C VAL A 27 -12.58 -7.28 4.86
N ASN A 28 -12.96 -8.01 5.90
CA ASN A 28 -14.24 -8.69 5.99
C ASN A 28 -15.11 -8.03 7.08
N SER A 29 -16.42 -8.24 7.02
CA SER A 29 -17.40 -7.68 7.98
C SER A 29 -17.17 -8.11 9.44
N HIS A 30 -16.32 -9.11 9.69
CA HIS A 30 -16.00 -9.64 11.01
C HIS A 30 -14.65 -9.19 11.55
N SER A 31 -13.84 -8.50 10.73
CA SER A 31 -12.50 -8.07 11.12
C SER A 31 -12.57 -6.72 11.84
N LYS A 32 -12.15 -6.70 13.11
CA LYS A 32 -11.85 -5.46 13.84
C LYS A 32 -10.52 -4.93 13.29
N LEU A 33 -10.56 -4.17 12.20
CA LEU A 33 -9.36 -3.56 11.63
C LEU A 33 -9.23 -2.12 12.12
N ASP A 34 -8.01 -1.76 12.51
CA ASP A 34 -7.68 -0.42 13.02
C ASP A 34 -7.49 0.60 11.88
N CYS A 35 -7.21 0.13 10.65
CA CYS A 35 -6.77 0.98 9.56
C CYS A 35 -7.85 1.30 8.53
N PHE A 36 -8.69 0.31 8.17
CA PHE A 36 -9.67 0.45 7.09
C PHE A 36 -10.99 -0.27 7.40
N LYS A 37 -12.08 0.36 6.98
CA LYS A 37 -13.40 -0.26 6.85
C LYS A 37 -13.45 -1.04 5.52
N PRO A 38 -14.44 -1.94 5.32
CA PRO A 38 -14.65 -2.55 4.01
C PRO A 38 -14.68 -1.47 2.93
N TYR A 39 -14.02 -1.72 1.80
CA TYR A 39 -14.02 -0.79 0.67
C TYR A 39 -15.43 -0.70 0.08
N GLU A 40 -16.06 0.46 0.17
CA GLU A 40 -17.44 0.69 -0.29
C GLU A 40 -17.49 1.41 -1.64
N GLY A 41 -16.34 1.88 -2.14
CA GLY A 41 -16.25 2.59 -3.42
C GLY A 41 -16.78 4.02 -3.39
N ASN A 42 -16.93 4.61 -2.20
CA ASN A 42 -17.26 6.03 -2.06
C ASN A 42 -16.06 6.93 -2.44
N GLU A 43 -16.27 8.24 -2.53
CA GLU A 43 -15.25 9.19 -2.95
C GLU A 43 -14.02 9.20 -2.03
N GLU A 44 -14.22 8.99 -0.73
CA GLU A 44 -13.13 8.91 0.26
C GLU A 44 -12.26 7.66 0.01
N ASP A 45 -12.90 6.52 -0.22
CA ASP A 45 -12.24 5.25 -0.52
C ASP A 45 -11.45 5.32 -1.83
N LEU A 46 -12.03 5.93 -2.88
CA LEU A 46 -11.35 6.18 -4.16
C LEU A 46 -10.12 7.07 -3.98
N THR A 47 -10.21 8.10 -3.14
CA THR A 47 -9.09 9.00 -2.83
C THR A 47 -7.95 8.24 -2.12
N LYS A 48 -8.29 7.40 -1.13
CA LYS A 48 -7.29 6.58 -0.41
C LYS A 48 -6.66 5.52 -1.31
N LEU A 49 -7.44 4.94 -2.23
CA LEU A 49 -6.95 3.97 -3.20
C LEU A 49 -5.99 4.62 -4.21
N GLU A 50 -6.28 5.84 -4.67
CA GLU A 50 -5.37 6.60 -5.53
C GLU A 50 -4.07 6.98 -4.80
N ALA A 51 -4.15 7.44 -3.55
CA ALA A 51 -2.97 7.71 -2.73
C ALA A 51 -2.08 6.46 -2.55
N SER A 52 -2.71 5.29 -2.39
CA SER A 52 -2.00 4.00 -2.30
C SER A 52 -1.32 3.64 -3.63
N ARG A 53 -1.97 3.92 -4.77
CA ARG A 53 -1.40 3.73 -6.10
C ARG A 53 -0.16 4.60 -6.31
N GLU A 54 -0.23 5.87 -5.94
CA GLU A 54 0.92 6.79 -6.01
C GLU A 54 2.07 6.32 -5.12
N TRP A 55 1.76 5.86 -3.91
CA TRP A 55 2.75 5.33 -2.99
C TRP A 55 3.46 4.07 -3.53
N VAL A 56 2.74 3.11 -4.10
CA VAL A 56 3.34 1.92 -4.76
C VAL A 56 4.20 2.32 -5.96
N ASN A 57 3.76 3.32 -6.76
CA ASN A 57 4.57 3.86 -7.86
C ASN A 57 5.86 4.55 -7.37
N SER A 58 5.87 5.08 -6.15
CA SER A 58 7.06 5.74 -5.57
C SER A 58 8.17 4.77 -5.18
N TRP A 59 7.88 3.46 -5.09
CA TRP A 59 8.87 2.46 -4.72
C TRP A 59 9.99 2.38 -5.76
N LYS A 60 11.23 2.49 -5.30
CA LYS A 60 12.44 2.41 -6.13
C LYS A 60 13.24 1.20 -5.74
N PHE A 61 13.25 0.20 -6.60
CA PHE A 61 14.13 -0.96 -6.45
C PHE A 61 15.35 -0.79 -7.35
N VAL A 62 16.53 -0.87 -6.75
CA VAL A 62 17.80 -0.85 -7.47
C VAL A 62 18.36 -2.27 -7.56
N ASN A 63 18.87 -2.64 -8.72
CA ASN A 63 19.61 -3.89 -8.87
C ASN A 63 21.08 -3.74 -8.42
N TYR A 64 21.85 -4.82 -8.45
CA TYR A 64 23.29 -4.81 -8.12
C TYR A 64 24.14 -3.88 -9.02
N LYS A 65 23.61 -3.44 -10.16
CA LYS A 65 24.24 -2.48 -11.09
C LYS A 65 23.78 -1.03 -10.85
N GLY A 66 23.00 -0.78 -9.78
CA GLY A 66 22.45 0.54 -9.47
C GLY A 66 21.36 1.03 -10.42
N LYS A 67 20.86 0.19 -11.34
CA LYS A 67 19.76 0.55 -12.24
C LYS A 67 18.42 0.36 -11.53
N SER A 68 17.57 1.38 -11.60
CA SER A 68 16.17 1.28 -11.17
C SER A 68 15.44 0.24 -12.01
N ARG A 69 14.60 -0.57 -11.37
CA ARG A 69 13.71 -1.51 -12.02
C ARG A 69 12.38 -1.57 -11.27
N ILE A 70 11.31 -1.81 -12.01
CA ILE A 70 10.03 -2.22 -11.42
C ILE A 70 10.13 -3.72 -11.14
N LEU A 71 9.67 -4.14 -9.97
CA LEU A 71 9.58 -5.55 -9.61
C LEU A 71 8.21 -6.13 -9.96
N PRO A 72 8.10 -7.43 -10.28
CA PRO A 72 6.81 -8.06 -10.52
C PRO A 72 5.79 -7.88 -9.39
N CYS A 73 6.25 -7.81 -8.13
CA CYS A 73 5.35 -7.54 -7.00
C CYS A 73 4.77 -6.12 -7.02
N GLN A 74 5.55 -5.13 -7.47
CA GLN A 74 5.07 -3.76 -7.64
C GLN A 74 4.02 -3.69 -8.76
N GLU A 75 4.25 -4.40 -9.87
CA GLU A 75 3.26 -4.52 -10.96
C GLU A 75 1.97 -5.18 -10.47
N GLY A 76 2.08 -6.26 -9.69
CA GLY A 76 0.92 -6.96 -9.13
C GLY A 76 0.07 -6.06 -8.22
N TRP A 77 0.70 -5.25 -7.37
CA TRP A 77 -0.02 -4.27 -6.54
C TRP A 77 -0.74 -3.22 -7.37
N LEU A 78 -0.06 -2.62 -8.36
CA LEU A 78 -0.68 -1.64 -9.25
C LEU A 78 -1.84 -2.23 -10.05
N LEU A 79 -1.71 -3.46 -10.51
CA LEU A 79 -2.77 -4.18 -11.22
C LEU A 79 -3.99 -4.37 -10.32
N ASN A 80 -3.80 -4.87 -9.09
CA ASN A 80 -4.89 -5.06 -8.13
C ASN A 80 -5.61 -3.75 -7.78
N ILE A 81 -4.85 -2.68 -7.55
CA ILE A 81 -5.40 -1.35 -7.26
C ILE A 81 -6.26 -0.84 -8.44
N ASN A 82 -5.74 -0.93 -9.67
CA ASN A 82 -6.48 -0.51 -10.86
C ASN A 82 -7.73 -1.37 -11.08
N ALA A 83 -7.65 -2.68 -10.86
CA ALA A 83 -8.79 -3.60 -11.00
C ALA A 83 -9.88 -3.29 -9.97
N LEU A 84 -9.51 -3.04 -8.71
CA LEU A 84 -10.47 -2.64 -7.68
C LEU A 84 -11.15 -1.31 -8.03
N LYS A 85 -10.40 -0.32 -8.51
CA LYS A 85 -10.95 0.95 -8.98
C LYS A 85 -11.95 0.76 -10.13
N GLN A 86 -11.67 -0.15 -11.07
CA GLN A 86 -12.59 -0.46 -12.17
C GLN A 86 -13.84 -1.22 -11.74
N LEU A 87 -13.79 -1.97 -10.63
CA LEU A 87 -14.95 -2.70 -10.13
C LEU A 87 -16.03 -1.77 -9.54
N PHE A 88 -15.62 -0.61 -9.03
CA PHE A 88 -16.48 0.35 -8.32
C PHE A 88 -16.67 1.68 -9.08
N ASN A 89 -16.07 1.84 -10.27
CA ASN A 89 -16.35 2.92 -11.23
C ASN A 89 -17.43 2.48 -12.22
#